data_AF-A0A8K0G9S7-F1
#
_entry.id   AF-A0A8K0G9S7-F1
#
_cell.length_a   1.000
_cell.length_b   1.000
_cell.length_c   1.000
_cell.angle_alpha   90.00
_cell.angle_beta   90.00
_cell.angle_gamma   90.00
#
_symmetry.space_group_name_H-M   'P 1'
#
loop_
_entity.id
_entity.type
_entity.pdbx_description
1 polymer ?
#
loop_
_entity_poly.entity_id
_entity_poly.type
_entity_poly.pdbx_seq_one_letter_code
_entity_poly.pdbx_strand_id
1 'polypeptide(L)'
;MEISETASFKALKEMHASESTSLLKYGFNLSLKTLYPSNLERQNVKLAVNIFNSSISIALKELGPRKHFKNWEGTANFIEIISRWWNIVNVKTPLKGQRLRNVFQEPITLTSIHIISFLKTFLSWVSKWELLEDGITLTKETHFALKHTTEALIHISNFLLEKENFNYFLCGKIQTDNLEERFGKYRQLAESQYHVSVRQIFESVAKLRIQAVMPLALTSHNFGEIIFNVNCVDGASLPGQEENTECNVADILANNCMVDEDDLDEISDTMWPLLTYIGGYCSHQITKKLKCNYCVEFLKGSNSENTRLIAASDRGGVKIT
;
A
#
# COMPACT_ATOMS: atom_id res chain seq x y z
N MET A 1 -3.32 -18.00 -26.45
CA MET A 1 -4.12 -16.75 -26.51
C MET A 1 -4.36 -16.43 -27.97
N GLU A 2 -5.62 -16.35 -28.38
CA GLU A 2 -6.02 -16.00 -29.75
C GLU A 2 -6.49 -14.55 -29.83
N ILE A 3 -6.48 -13.97 -31.04
CA ILE A 3 -6.98 -12.61 -31.32
C ILE A 3 -8.40 -12.67 -31.90
N SER A 4 -8.96 -13.87 -32.08
CA SER A 4 -10.19 -14.16 -32.82
C SER A 4 -11.47 -13.55 -32.21
N GLU A 5 -11.47 -13.21 -30.93
CA GLU A 5 -12.66 -12.71 -30.23
C GLU A 5 -12.65 -11.18 -30.11
N THR A 6 -13.71 -10.54 -30.61
CA THR A 6 -13.91 -9.09 -30.45
C THR A 6 -14.28 -8.78 -28.99
N ALA A 7 -13.46 -7.99 -28.29
CA ALA A 7 -13.81 -7.43 -26.99
C ALA A 7 -14.54 -6.08 -27.18
N SER A 8 -15.52 -5.77 -26.33
CA SER A 8 -16.25 -4.51 -26.38
C SER A 8 -16.55 -3.95 -25.00
N PHE A 9 -16.13 -2.71 -24.77
CA PHE A 9 -16.47 -1.97 -23.55
C PHE A 9 -17.99 -1.80 -23.35
N LYS A 10 -18.77 -1.93 -24.42
CA LYS A 10 -20.24 -1.88 -24.35
C LYS A 10 -20.82 -3.01 -23.50
N ALA A 11 -20.20 -4.20 -23.49
CA ALA A 11 -20.67 -5.32 -22.67
C ALA A 11 -20.67 -4.98 -21.17
N LEU A 12 -19.68 -4.22 -20.69
CA LEU A 12 -19.62 -3.74 -19.30
C LEU A 12 -20.72 -2.73 -18.97
N LYS A 13 -21.02 -1.84 -19.93
CA LYS A 13 -22.11 -0.86 -19.79
C LYS A 13 -23.47 -1.55 -19.77
N GLU A 14 -23.68 -2.54 -20.63
CA GLU A 14 -24.90 -3.36 -20.68
C GLU A 14 -25.07 -4.15 -19.37
N MET A 15 -23.99 -4.77 -18.87
CA MET A 15 -24.01 -5.46 -17.58
C MET A 15 -24.40 -4.52 -16.43
N HIS A 16 -23.72 -3.38 -16.29
CA HIS A 16 -24.05 -2.40 -15.24
C HIS A 16 -25.48 -1.85 -15.36
N ALA A 17 -25.97 -1.60 -16.57
CA ALA A 17 -27.34 -1.15 -16.79
C ALA A 17 -28.37 -2.24 -16.41
N SER A 18 -28.09 -3.50 -16.73
CA SER A 18 -28.97 -4.63 -16.42
C SER A 18 -29.15 -4.86 -14.92
N GLU A 19 -28.18 -4.40 -14.11
CA GLU A 19 -28.18 -4.52 -12.64
C GLU A 19 -28.56 -3.22 -11.93
N SER A 20 -29.00 -2.19 -12.67
CA SER A 20 -29.26 -0.85 -12.11
C SER A 20 -30.30 -0.84 -11.00
N THR A 21 -31.32 -1.70 -11.08
CA THR A 21 -32.40 -1.84 -10.10
C THR A 21 -32.13 -2.90 -9.03
N SER A 22 -31.05 -3.67 -9.16
CA SER A 22 -30.73 -4.76 -8.24
C SER A 22 -29.92 -4.25 -7.05
N LEU A 23 -30.30 -4.67 -5.84
CA LEU A 23 -29.54 -4.38 -4.62
C LEU A 23 -28.22 -5.16 -4.58
N LEU A 24 -28.26 -6.43 -5.00
CA LEU A 24 -27.09 -7.30 -5.12
C LEU A 24 -26.66 -7.34 -6.59
N LYS A 25 -25.38 -7.06 -6.84
CA LYS A 25 -24.81 -6.95 -8.19
C LYS A 25 -23.61 -7.88 -8.35
N TYR A 26 -23.56 -8.60 -9.46
CA TYR A 26 -22.38 -9.35 -9.88
C TYR A 26 -21.23 -8.37 -10.21
N GLY A 27 -21.53 -7.27 -10.90
CA GLY A 27 -20.56 -6.23 -11.25
C GLY A 27 -20.36 -5.17 -10.15
N PHE A 28 -20.35 -5.53 -8.87
CA PHE A 28 -20.36 -4.57 -7.74
C PHE A 28 -19.21 -3.55 -7.75
N ASN A 29 -18.07 -3.87 -8.38
CA ASN A 29 -16.93 -2.94 -8.52
C ASN A 29 -17.13 -1.88 -9.62
N LEU A 30 -18.07 -2.10 -10.54
CA LEU A 30 -18.34 -1.16 -11.63
C LEU A 30 -19.20 -0.01 -11.10
N SER A 31 -18.58 1.16 -11.04
CA SER A 31 -19.29 2.41 -10.77
C SER A 31 -19.49 3.22 -12.06
N LEU A 32 -20.36 4.23 -12.02
CA LEU A 32 -20.48 5.17 -13.14
C LEU A 32 -19.15 5.87 -13.44
N LYS A 33 -18.34 6.17 -12.43
CA LYS A 33 -16.99 6.75 -12.58
C LYS A 33 -16.03 5.81 -13.30
N THR A 34 -16.19 4.51 -13.08
CA THR A 34 -15.42 3.47 -13.75
C THR A 34 -15.77 3.38 -15.24
N LEU A 35 -17.06 3.50 -15.59
CA LEU A 35 -17.56 3.35 -16.96
C LEU A 35 -17.49 4.64 -17.78
N TYR A 36 -17.53 5.79 -17.10
CA TYR A 36 -17.56 7.14 -17.68
C TYR A 36 -16.62 8.08 -16.91
N PRO A 37 -15.30 7.82 -16.91
CA PRO A 37 -14.35 8.62 -16.14
C PRO A 37 -14.20 10.03 -16.73
N SER A 38 -14.26 11.04 -15.87
CA SER A 38 -13.83 12.41 -16.18
C SER A 38 -12.31 12.49 -16.38
N ASN A 39 -11.82 13.63 -16.89
CA ASN A 39 -10.37 13.82 -17.12
C ASN A 39 -9.53 13.65 -15.84
N LEU A 40 -10.05 14.07 -14.68
CA LEU A 40 -9.38 13.86 -13.39
C LEU A 40 -9.39 12.38 -12.99
N GLU A 41 -10.51 11.70 -13.18
CA GLU A 41 -10.70 10.30 -12.82
C GLU A 41 -9.88 9.34 -13.68
N ARG A 42 -9.52 9.72 -14.91
CA ARG A 42 -8.64 8.92 -15.79
C ARG A 42 -7.25 8.66 -15.18
N GLN A 43 -6.79 9.50 -14.27
CA GLN A 43 -5.51 9.29 -13.56
C GLN A 43 -5.64 8.33 -12.37
N ASN A 44 -6.87 7.96 -11.98
CA ASN A 44 -7.10 7.08 -10.84
C ASN A 44 -7.01 5.60 -11.26
N VAL A 45 -5.84 5.00 -11.01
CA VAL A 45 -5.56 3.59 -11.30
C VAL A 45 -6.59 2.64 -10.66
N LYS A 46 -7.18 2.99 -9.50
CA LYS A 46 -8.21 2.15 -8.86
C LYS A 46 -9.43 1.94 -9.76
N LEU A 47 -9.83 2.97 -10.52
CA LEU A 47 -10.97 2.85 -11.43
C LEU A 47 -10.67 1.88 -12.59
N ALA A 48 -9.44 1.87 -13.10
CA ALA A 48 -9.02 0.90 -14.10
C ALA A 48 -8.98 -0.53 -13.52
N VAL A 49 -8.45 -0.70 -12.30
CA VAL A 49 -8.40 -2.01 -11.61
C VAL A 49 -9.80 -2.55 -11.32
N ASN A 50 -10.80 -1.70 -11.10
CA ASN A 50 -12.20 -2.15 -10.97
C ASN A 50 -12.74 -2.82 -12.25
N ILE A 51 -12.23 -2.44 -13.42
CA ILE A 51 -12.59 -3.03 -14.73
C ILE A 51 -11.81 -4.33 -14.93
N PHE A 52 -10.50 -4.25 -14.76
CA PHE A 52 -9.57 -5.37 -14.93
C PHE A 52 -9.50 -6.21 -13.64
N ASN A 53 -10.62 -6.88 -13.36
CA ASN A 53 -10.78 -7.72 -12.18
C ASN A 53 -11.38 -9.09 -12.57
N SER A 54 -10.92 -10.15 -11.92
CA SER A 54 -11.43 -11.51 -12.15
C SER A 54 -12.94 -11.63 -11.87
N SER A 55 -13.45 -10.92 -10.86
CA SER A 55 -14.89 -10.88 -10.54
C SER A 55 -15.72 -10.35 -11.71
N ILE A 56 -15.22 -9.37 -12.45
CA ILE A 56 -15.92 -8.80 -13.62
C ILE A 56 -15.92 -9.76 -14.79
N SER A 57 -14.81 -10.47 -15.03
CA SER A 57 -14.77 -11.54 -16.04
C SER A 57 -15.79 -12.64 -15.72
N ILE A 58 -15.85 -13.10 -14.46
CA ILE A 58 -16.83 -14.10 -14.01
C ILE A 58 -18.27 -13.58 -14.16
N ALA A 59 -18.52 -12.34 -13.74
CA ALA A 59 -19.83 -11.70 -13.87
C ALA A 59 -20.31 -11.64 -15.33
N LEU A 60 -19.42 -11.30 -16.27
CA LEU A 60 -19.74 -11.31 -17.70
C LEU A 60 -20.04 -12.72 -18.22
N LYS A 61 -19.30 -13.74 -17.77
CA LYS A 61 -19.55 -15.14 -18.16
C LYS A 61 -20.87 -15.67 -17.61
N GLU A 62 -21.32 -15.21 -16.44
CA GLU A 62 -22.60 -15.60 -15.85
C GLU A 62 -23.79 -14.85 -16.45
N LEU A 63 -23.69 -13.53 -16.59
CA LEU A 63 -24.81 -12.68 -17.04
C LEU A 63 -24.89 -12.58 -18.57
N GLY A 64 -23.76 -12.64 -19.27
CA GLY A 64 -23.66 -12.51 -20.72
C GLY A 64 -24.61 -13.43 -21.48
N PRO A 65 -24.59 -14.75 -21.24
CA PRO A 65 -25.52 -15.69 -21.86
C PRO A 65 -26.98 -15.46 -21.44
N ARG A 66 -27.23 -15.17 -20.15
CA ARG A 66 -28.59 -15.04 -19.58
C ARG A 66 -29.33 -13.78 -20.05
N LYS A 67 -28.57 -12.71 -20.32
CA LYS A 67 -29.09 -11.40 -20.71
C LYS A 67 -28.77 -11.04 -22.17
N HIS A 68 -28.13 -11.96 -22.90
CA HIS A 68 -27.76 -11.81 -24.32
C HIS A 68 -26.94 -10.55 -24.62
N PHE A 69 -25.94 -10.24 -23.80
CA PHE A 69 -25.01 -9.14 -24.08
C PHE A 69 -24.22 -9.43 -25.36
N LYS A 70 -23.86 -8.40 -26.14
CA LYS A 70 -23.02 -8.62 -27.33
C LYS A 70 -21.55 -8.72 -26.90
N ASN A 71 -20.79 -9.64 -27.49
CA ASN A 71 -19.33 -9.76 -27.30
C ASN A 71 -18.90 -9.98 -25.82
N TRP A 72 -19.77 -10.55 -24.97
CA TRP A 72 -19.47 -10.77 -23.56
C TRP A 72 -18.28 -11.71 -23.35
N GLU A 73 -18.18 -12.76 -24.17
CA GLU A 73 -17.16 -13.80 -24.05
C GLU A 73 -15.76 -13.24 -24.34
N GLY A 74 -15.58 -12.61 -25.50
CA GLY A 74 -14.34 -11.93 -25.85
C GLY A 74 -13.95 -10.83 -24.86
N THR A 75 -14.93 -10.09 -24.32
CA THR A 75 -14.66 -9.07 -23.29
C THR A 75 -14.20 -9.69 -21.98
N ALA A 76 -14.84 -10.78 -21.54
CA ALA A 76 -14.47 -11.48 -20.32
C ALA A 76 -13.07 -12.11 -20.42
N ASN A 77 -12.75 -12.71 -21.57
CA ASN A 77 -11.45 -13.30 -21.87
C ASN A 77 -10.34 -12.22 -21.90
N PHE A 78 -10.59 -11.09 -22.58
CA PHE A 78 -9.69 -9.96 -22.60
C PHE A 78 -9.40 -9.41 -21.20
N ILE A 79 -10.45 -9.19 -20.39
CA ILE A 79 -10.31 -8.74 -19.01
C ILE A 79 -9.49 -9.74 -18.20
N GLU A 80 -9.72 -11.04 -18.35
CA GLU A 80 -9.00 -12.09 -17.63
C GLU A 80 -7.50 -12.07 -17.97
N ILE A 81 -7.15 -11.97 -19.26
CA ILE A 81 -5.75 -11.90 -19.72
C ILE A 81 -5.03 -10.69 -19.13
N ILE A 82 -5.61 -9.49 -19.25
CA ILE A 82 -5.02 -8.25 -18.74
C ILE A 82 -4.93 -8.27 -17.21
N SER A 83 -5.96 -8.77 -16.52
CA SER A 83 -5.97 -8.88 -15.06
C SER A 83 -4.87 -9.83 -14.57
N ARG A 84 -4.64 -10.95 -15.28
CA ARG A 84 -3.59 -11.91 -14.93
C ARG A 84 -2.20 -11.32 -15.14
N TRP A 85 -1.97 -10.59 -16.23
CA TRP A 85 -0.73 -9.83 -16.43
C TRP A 85 -0.51 -8.81 -15.31
N TRP A 86 -1.52 -7.99 -15.00
CA TRP A 86 -1.45 -7.01 -13.92
C TRP A 86 -1.12 -7.64 -12.55
N ASN A 87 -1.74 -8.79 -12.26
CA ASN A 87 -1.53 -9.54 -11.04
C ASN A 87 -0.06 -9.94 -10.84
N ILE A 88 0.61 -10.36 -11.91
CA ILE A 88 2.03 -10.77 -11.91
C ILE A 88 2.93 -9.53 -11.76
N VAL A 89 2.75 -8.52 -12.60
CA VAL A 89 3.66 -7.36 -12.63
C VAL A 89 3.55 -6.47 -11.40
N ASN A 90 2.47 -6.59 -10.61
CA ASN A 90 2.22 -5.82 -9.39
C ASN A 90 2.49 -6.63 -8.09
N VAL A 91 3.30 -7.69 -8.13
CA VAL A 91 3.72 -8.42 -6.91
C VAL A 91 4.82 -7.62 -6.19
N LYS A 92 4.50 -7.10 -5.00
CA LYS A 92 5.39 -6.23 -4.20
C LYS A 92 5.90 -6.87 -2.90
N THR A 93 5.34 -8.00 -2.50
CA THR A 93 5.68 -8.70 -1.26
C THR A 93 5.72 -10.21 -1.49
N PRO A 94 6.61 -10.96 -0.82
CA PRO A 94 6.74 -12.40 -1.01
C PRO A 94 5.45 -13.18 -0.76
N LEU A 95 4.66 -12.76 0.24
CA LEU A 95 3.46 -13.48 0.69
C LEU A 95 2.17 -13.07 -0.03
N LYS A 96 2.24 -12.23 -1.08
CA LYS A 96 1.03 -11.69 -1.73
C LYS A 96 0.16 -12.80 -2.32
N GLY A 97 0.77 -13.75 -3.03
CA GLY A 97 0.07 -14.87 -3.66
C GLY A 97 -0.59 -15.80 -2.65
N GLN A 98 0.07 -16.09 -1.54
CA GLN A 98 -0.49 -16.91 -0.45
C GLN A 98 -1.69 -16.23 0.20
N ARG A 99 -1.55 -14.94 0.58
CA ARG A 99 -2.62 -14.15 1.21
C ARG A 99 -3.86 -14.06 0.32
N LEU A 100 -3.66 -13.85 -0.99
CA LEU A 100 -4.75 -13.72 -1.96
C LEU A 100 -5.16 -15.06 -2.60
N ARG A 101 -4.52 -16.16 -2.20
CA ARG A 101 -4.72 -17.51 -2.75
C ARG A 101 -4.67 -17.54 -4.28
N ASN A 102 -3.67 -16.88 -4.85
CA ASN A 102 -3.51 -16.71 -6.29
C ASN A 102 -2.07 -16.99 -6.72
N VAL A 103 -1.88 -18.10 -7.43
CA VAL A 103 -0.58 -18.58 -7.94
C VAL A 103 0.08 -17.63 -8.95
N PHE A 104 -0.68 -16.73 -9.58
CA PHE A 104 -0.15 -15.69 -10.47
C PHE A 104 0.26 -14.42 -9.70
N GLN A 105 0.05 -14.36 -8.39
CA GLN A 105 0.49 -13.26 -7.52
C GLN A 105 1.62 -13.69 -6.58
N GLU A 106 2.23 -14.84 -6.85
CA GLU A 106 3.44 -15.31 -6.18
C GLU A 106 4.68 -14.64 -6.79
N PRO A 107 5.77 -14.50 -6.02
CA PRO A 107 7.06 -14.06 -6.54
C PRO A 107 7.55 -15.00 -7.64
N ILE A 108 8.29 -14.46 -8.61
CA ILE A 108 8.91 -15.30 -9.64
C ILE A 108 10.11 -16.01 -9.03
N THR A 109 10.07 -17.33 -9.02
CA THR A 109 11.17 -18.23 -8.61
C THR A 109 11.61 -19.11 -9.79
N LEU A 110 12.69 -19.86 -9.63
CA LEU A 110 13.13 -20.88 -10.62
C LEU A 110 12.05 -21.95 -10.89
N THR A 111 11.16 -22.20 -9.94
CA THR A 111 10.05 -23.16 -10.07
C THR A 111 8.77 -22.54 -10.66
N SER A 112 8.71 -21.22 -10.84
CA SER A 112 7.54 -20.47 -11.32
C SER A 112 7.35 -20.54 -12.84
N ILE A 113 7.42 -21.75 -13.41
CA ILE A 113 7.35 -22.00 -14.86
C ILE A 113 6.02 -21.49 -15.43
N HIS A 114 4.92 -21.63 -14.69
CA HIS A 114 3.59 -21.17 -15.13
C HIS A 114 3.52 -19.65 -15.30
N ILE A 115 4.17 -18.87 -14.42
CA ILE A 115 4.21 -17.40 -14.50
C ILE A 115 4.99 -16.97 -15.73
N ILE A 116 6.21 -17.50 -15.91
CA ILE A 116 7.07 -17.16 -17.05
C ILE A 116 6.43 -17.60 -18.37
N SER A 117 5.85 -18.79 -18.41
CA SER A 117 5.14 -19.30 -19.60
C SER A 117 3.95 -18.40 -19.97
N PHE A 118 3.18 -17.94 -18.98
CA PHE A 118 2.12 -16.98 -19.20
C PHE A 118 2.67 -15.65 -19.76
N LEU A 119 3.73 -15.09 -19.19
CA LEU A 119 4.32 -13.83 -19.65
C LEU A 119 4.85 -13.94 -21.09
N LYS A 120 5.49 -15.06 -21.46
CA LYS A 120 5.92 -15.32 -22.84
C LYS A 120 4.72 -15.43 -23.80
N THR A 121 3.66 -16.11 -23.37
CA THR A 121 2.43 -16.23 -24.16
C THR A 121 1.75 -14.87 -24.34
N PHE A 122 1.69 -14.07 -23.28
CA PHE A 122 1.18 -12.70 -23.30
C PHE A 122 2.01 -11.81 -24.22
N LEU A 123 3.34 -11.88 -24.16
CA LEU A 123 4.24 -11.12 -25.03
C LEU A 123 4.00 -11.47 -26.51
N SER A 124 3.87 -12.76 -26.84
CA SER A 124 3.52 -13.21 -28.19
C SER A 124 2.16 -12.67 -28.63
N TRP A 125 1.17 -12.69 -27.73
CA TRP A 125 -0.17 -12.17 -28.00
C TRP A 125 -0.19 -10.66 -28.27
N VAL A 126 0.49 -9.86 -27.45
CA VAL A 126 0.63 -8.41 -27.66
C VAL A 126 1.44 -8.11 -28.93
N SER A 127 2.48 -8.88 -29.23
CA SER A 127 3.31 -8.67 -30.43
C SER A 127 2.50 -8.82 -31.72
N LYS A 128 1.54 -9.74 -31.75
CA LYS A 128 0.64 -9.92 -32.91
C LYS A 128 -0.28 -8.73 -33.16
N TRP A 129 -0.45 -7.81 -32.20
CA TRP A 129 -1.26 -6.61 -32.40
C TRP A 129 -0.62 -5.62 -33.37
N GLU A 130 0.68 -5.74 -33.64
CA GLU A 130 1.38 -4.94 -34.68
C GLU A 130 0.82 -5.18 -36.08
N LEU A 131 0.12 -6.30 -36.29
CA LEU A 131 -0.50 -6.67 -37.56
C LEU A 131 -1.93 -6.14 -37.71
N LEU A 132 -2.50 -5.54 -36.66
CA LEU A 132 -3.87 -5.03 -36.63
C LEU A 132 -3.91 -3.55 -37.08
N GLU A 133 -5.06 -3.13 -37.60
CA GLU A 133 -5.25 -1.76 -38.07
C GLU A 133 -5.22 -0.72 -36.93
N ASP A 134 -4.69 0.46 -37.24
CA ASP A 134 -4.64 1.62 -36.34
C ASP A 134 -6.07 2.01 -35.89
N GLY A 135 -6.28 2.17 -34.59
CA GLY A 135 -7.58 2.53 -33.99
C GLY A 135 -8.37 1.38 -33.37
N ILE A 136 -7.96 0.13 -33.62
CA ILE A 136 -8.48 -1.07 -32.92
C ILE A 136 -7.60 -1.43 -31.71
N THR A 137 -6.34 -1.01 -31.73
CA THR A 137 -5.30 -1.34 -30.75
C THR A 137 -4.93 -0.15 -29.85
N LEU A 138 -4.00 -0.38 -28.93
CA LEU A 138 -3.38 0.68 -28.12
C LEU A 138 -2.59 1.66 -28.99
N THR A 139 -2.31 2.86 -28.47
CA THR A 139 -1.39 3.79 -29.16
C THR A 139 -0.02 3.13 -29.34
N LYS A 140 0.74 3.56 -30.35
CA LYS A 140 2.06 2.99 -30.67
C LYS A 140 3.01 3.00 -29.47
N GLU A 141 2.99 4.09 -28.70
CA GLU A 141 3.80 4.26 -27.49
C GLU A 141 3.36 3.32 -26.38
N THR A 142 2.04 3.20 -26.16
CA THR A 142 1.48 2.35 -25.09
C THR A 142 1.70 0.87 -25.40
N HIS A 143 1.52 0.47 -26.66
CA HIS A 143 1.79 -0.88 -27.14
C HIS A 143 3.27 -1.23 -26.99
N PHE A 144 4.16 -0.35 -27.46
CA PHE A 144 5.60 -0.53 -27.30
C PHE A 144 5.99 -0.66 -25.82
N ALA A 145 5.50 0.22 -24.95
CA ALA A 145 5.79 0.18 -23.53
C ALA A 145 5.32 -1.12 -22.86
N LEU A 146 4.12 -1.60 -23.19
CA LEU A 146 3.57 -2.86 -22.66
C LEU A 146 4.42 -4.07 -23.10
N LYS A 147 4.76 -4.13 -24.39
CA LYS A 147 5.62 -5.17 -24.97
C LYS A 147 7.00 -5.16 -24.31
N HIS A 148 7.67 -4.01 -24.34
CA HIS A 148 9.03 -3.83 -23.85
C HIS A 148 9.14 -4.09 -22.34
N THR A 149 8.18 -3.62 -21.55
CA THR A 149 8.16 -3.86 -20.10
C THR A 149 7.99 -5.34 -19.79
N THR A 150 7.09 -6.03 -20.50
CA THR A 150 6.89 -7.48 -20.30
C THR A 150 8.15 -8.27 -20.66
N GLU A 151 8.77 -7.94 -21.79
CA GLU A 151 10.02 -8.55 -22.24
C GLU A 151 11.17 -8.31 -21.24
N ALA A 152 11.36 -7.07 -20.80
CA ALA A 152 12.38 -6.71 -19.83
C ALA A 152 12.20 -7.46 -18.49
N LEU A 153 10.96 -7.59 -17.99
CA LEU A 153 10.69 -8.31 -16.76
C LEU A 153 11.07 -9.81 -16.85
N ILE A 154 10.84 -10.45 -18.01
CA ILE A 154 11.26 -11.84 -18.25
C ILE A 154 12.78 -11.96 -18.27
N HIS A 155 13.47 -11.03 -18.95
CA HIS A 155 14.94 -11.07 -19.01
C HIS A 155 15.58 -10.80 -17.65
N ILE A 156 15.08 -9.80 -16.91
CA ILE A 156 15.55 -9.47 -15.57
C ILE A 156 15.29 -10.64 -14.62
N SER A 157 14.12 -11.28 -14.66
CA SER A 157 13.85 -12.43 -13.81
C SER A 157 14.83 -13.56 -14.07
N ASN A 158 15.10 -13.90 -15.33
CA ASN A 158 16.04 -14.98 -15.65
C ASN A 158 17.47 -14.61 -15.24
N PHE A 159 17.89 -13.37 -15.48
CA PHE A 159 19.21 -12.89 -15.07
C PHE A 159 19.41 -12.97 -13.55
N LEU A 160 18.47 -12.45 -12.77
CA LEU A 160 18.58 -12.43 -11.31
C LEU A 160 18.54 -13.84 -10.70
N LEU A 161 17.68 -14.72 -11.23
CA LEU A 161 17.49 -16.06 -10.69
C LEU A 161 18.60 -17.03 -11.13
N GLU A 162 19.00 -17.01 -12.40
CA GLU A 162 19.97 -17.96 -12.96
C GLU A 162 21.43 -17.51 -12.82
N LYS A 163 21.71 -16.20 -12.93
CA LYS A 163 23.10 -15.69 -12.85
C LYS A 163 23.46 -15.16 -11.47
N GLU A 164 22.57 -14.38 -10.86
CA GLU A 164 22.83 -13.75 -9.55
C GLU A 164 22.35 -14.61 -8.36
N ASN A 165 21.76 -15.78 -8.62
CA ASN A 165 21.27 -16.73 -7.61
C ASN A 165 20.28 -16.12 -6.60
N PHE A 166 19.43 -15.19 -7.03
CA PHE A 166 18.36 -14.66 -6.18
C PHE A 166 17.31 -15.76 -5.93
N ASN A 167 16.77 -15.82 -4.71
CA ASN A 167 15.72 -16.79 -4.36
C ASN A 167 14.40 -16.54 -5.10
N TYR A 168 14.09 -15.25 -5.32
CA TYR A 168 12.87 -14.82 -5.98
C TYR A 168 13.01 -13.40 -6.54
N PHE A 169 12.11 -13.04 -7.44
CA PHE A 169 11.98 -11.71 -8.03
C PHE A 169 10.57 -11.15 -7.86
N LEU A 170 10.48 -9.88 -7.45
CA LEU A 170 9.23 -9.16 -7.22
C LEU A 170 9.04 -8.09 -8.31
N CYS A 171 8.27 -8.39 -9.35
CA CYS A 171 8.08 -7.48 -10.49
C CYS A 171 7.58 -6.09 -10.07
N GLY A 172 6.72 -6.01 -9.04
CA GLY A 172 6.14 -4.76 -8.57
C GLY A 172 7.13 -3.82 -7.89
N LYS A 173 8.38 -4.25 -7.65
CA LYS A 173 9.44 -3.39 -7.13
C LYS A 173 10.13 -2.54 -8.21
N ILE A 174 9.91 -2.83 -9.49
CA ILE A 174 10.47 -2.07 -10.63
C ILE A 174 9.60 -0.86 -11.01
N GLN A 175 8.46 -0.67 -10.33
CA GLN A 175 7.51 0.41 -10.62
C GLN A 175 7.89 1.74 -9.95
N THR A 176 7.39 2.85 -10.50
CA THR A 176 7.62 4.21 -9.99
C THR A 176 6.70 4.61 -8.83
N ASP A 177 5.81 3.74 -8.36
CA ASP A 177 4.85 4.04 -7.29
C ASP A 177 5.49 4.63 -6.02
N ASN A 178 6.67 4.12 -5.61
CA ASN A 178 7.38 4.64 -4.44
C ASN A 178 7.84 6.10 -4.63
N LEU A 179 8.16 6.47 -5.87
CA LEU A 179 8.50 7.84 -6.23
C LEU A 179 7.25 8.73 -6.22
N GLU A 180 6.12 8.23 -6.72
CA GLU A 180 4.85 8.95 -6.68
C GLU A 180 4.34 9.15 -5.24
N GLU A 181 4.48 8.14 -4.38
CA GLU A 181 4.21 8.23 -2.95
C GLU A 181 5.09 9.31 -2.31
N ARG A 182 6.38 9.37 -2.69
CA ARG A 182 7.30 10.39 -2.22
C ARG A 182 6.86 11.80 -2.64
N PHE A 183 6.37 11.97 -3.87
CA PHE A 183 5.78 13.24 -4.32
C PHE A 183 4.49 13.58 -3.55
N GLY A 184 3.68 12.58 -3.20
CA GLY A 184 2.54 12.75 -2.31
C GLY A 184 2.93 13.32 -0.95
N LYS A 185 4.00 12.80 -0.35
CA LYS A 185 4.54 13.31 0.93
C LYS A 185 4.98 14.77 0.83
N TYR A 186 5.61 15.18 -0.28
CA TYR A 186 5.99 16.59 -0.47
C TYR A 186 4.77 17.51 -0.52
N ARG A 187 3.71 17.11 -1.24
CA ARG A 187 2.46 17.87 -1.28
C ARG A 187 1.82 17.97 0.11
N GLN A 188 1.73 16.85 0.83
CA GLN A 188 1.15 16.83 2.18
C GLN A 188 1.89 17.74 3.17
N LEU A 189 3.24 17.70 3.16
CA LEU A 189 4.07 18.55 4.03
C LEU A 189 4.02 20.03 3.65
N ALA A 190 3.60 20.35 2.42
CA ALA A 190 3.30 21.69 1.93
C ALA A 190 1.79 22.00 2.00
N GLU A 191 1.12 21.59 3.08
CA GLU A 191 -0.31 21.85 3.33
C GLU A 191 -1.25 21.28 2.26
N SER A 192 -0.87 20.16 1.65
CA SER A 192 -1.59 19.50 0.55
C SER A 192 -1.76 20.37 -0.70
N GLN A 193 -0.87 21.34 -0.91
CA GLN A 193 -0.83 22.13 -2.15
C GLN A 193 -0.31 21.28 -3.32
N TYR A 194 -0.97 21.37 -4.48
CA TYR A 194 -0.53 20.66 -5.69
C TYR A 194 0.76 21.26 -6.25
N HIS A 195 0.86 22.58 -6.24
CA HIS A 195 2.04 23.32 -6.69
C HIS A 195 2.99 23.53 -5.53
N VAL A 196 4.00 22.67 -5.43
CA VAL A 196 5.04 22.75 -4.41
C VAL A 196 6.25 23.48 -4.98
N SER A 197 6.72 24.52 -4.29
CA SER A 197 7.94 25.24 -4.67
C SER A 197 9.20 24.41 -4.39
N VAL A 198 10.28 24.70 -5.12
CA VAL A 198 11.58 24.04 -4.91
C VAL A 198 12.05 24.17 -3.45
N ARG A 199 11.84 25.33 -2.82
CA ARG A 199 12.17 25.56 -1.40
C ARG A 199 11.38 24.63 -0.47
N GLN A 200 10.08 24.51 -0.67
CA GLN A 200 9.24 23.60 0.14
C GLN A 200 9.64 22.13 -0.06
N ILE A 201 10.11 21.75 -1.25
CA ILE A 201 10.66 20.40 -1.48
C ILE A 201 11.92 20.20 -0.62
N PHE A 202 12.87 21.14 -0.62
CA PHE A 202 14.07 21.04 0.22
C PHE A 202 13.74 20.93 1.71
N GLU A 203 12.83 21.77 2.20
CA GLU A 203 12.38 21.75 3.60
C GLU A 203 11.68 20.42 3.93
N SER A 204 10.82 19.91 3.03
CA SER A 204 10.15 18.62 3.19
C SER A 204 11.14 17.44 3.18
N VAL A 205 12.14 17.48 2.31
CA VAL A 205 13.19 16.46 2.26
C VAL A 205 14.01 16.46 3.55
N ALA A 206 14.36 17.63 4.09
CA ALA A 206 15.05 17.73 5.37
C ALA A 206 14.24 17.10 6.50
N LYS A 207 12.94 17.43 6.59
CA LYS A 207 12.01 16.82 7.57
C LYS A 207 11.93 15.30 7.43
N LEU A 208 11.75 14.80 6.21
CA LEU A 208 11.64 13.36 5.93
C LEU A 208 12.94 12.61 6.21
N ARG A 209 14.11 13.23 6.03
CA ARG A 209 15.41 12.64 6.38
C ARG A 209 15.56 12.52 7.90
N ILE A 210 15.21 13.57 8.64
CA ILE A 210 15.23 13.52 10.11
C ILE A 210 14.28 12.43 10.61
N GLN A 211 13.05 12.38 10.09
CA GLN A 211 12.09 11.33 10.43
C GLN A 211 12.57 9.91 10.10
N ALA A 212 13.36 9.74 9.04
CA ALA A 212 13.91 8.43 8.67
C ALA A 212 15.05 7.97 9.59
N VAL A 213 15.77 8.92 10.22
CA VAL A 213 16.89 8.63 11.14
C VAL A 213 16.40 8.55 12.59
N MET A 214 15.33 9.27 12.94
CA MET A 214 14.73 9.15 14.27
C MET A 214 13.95 7.83 14.35
N PRO A 215 14.31 6.91 15.26
CA PRO A 215 13.59 5.66 15.48
C PRO A 215 12.26 5.93 16.22
N LEU A 216 11.37 6.71 15.61
CA LEU A 216 10.06 7.04 16.18
C LEU A 216 9.08 5.85 16.15
N ALA A 217 9.50 4.71 15.57
CA ALA A 217 8.73 3.49 15.52
C ALA A 217 9.56 2.37 16.15
N LEU A 218 8.93 1.62 17.06
CA LEU A 218 9.50 0.39 17.59
C LEU A 218 9.71 -0.58 16.43
N THR A 219 10.97 -0.91 16.17
CA THR A 219 11.33 -2.03 15.31
C THR A 219 11.41 -3.27 16.17
N SER A 220 11.14 -4.41 15.57
CA SER A 220 11.15 -5.70 16.24
C SER A 220 12.00 -6.66 15.43
N HIS A 221 12.86 -7.39 16.12
CA HIS A 221 13.69 -8.43 15.53
C HIS A 221 12.91 -9.73 15.21
N ASN A 222 11.73 -9.91 15.80
CA ASN A 222 10.95 -11.15 15.74
C ASN A 222 9.51 -10.97 15.19
N PHE A 223 8.97 -12.00 14.52
CA PHE A 223 7.60 -11.97 13.98
C PHE A 223 6.66 -12.89 14.78
N GLY A 224 5.54 -12.37 15.32
CA GLY A 224 4.60 -13.14 16.16
C GLY A 224 3.50 -12.30 16.86
N GLU A 225 2.72 -12.94 17.75
CA GLU A 225 1.52 -12.38 18.42
C GLU A 225 1.85 -11.58 19.69
N ILE A 226 1.53 -10.29 19.74
CA ILE A 226 1.62 -9.52 20.99
C ILE A 226 0.38 -9.76 21.85
N ILE A 227 0.59 -10.20 23.09
CA ILE A 227 -0.41 -10.15 24.15
C ILE A 227 -0.26 -8.80 24.85
N PHE A 228 -1.15 -7.85 24.58
CA PHE A 228 -1.24 -6.65 25.40
C PHE A 228 -1.91 -7.01 26.72
N ASN A 229 -1.11 -7.10 27.79
CA ASN A 229 -1.65 -7.15 29.13
C ASN A 229 -2.05 -5.72 29.52
N VAL A 230 -3.26 -5.31 29.15
CA VAL A 230 -3.84 -4.03 29.56
C VAL A 230 -4.25 -4.12 31.03
N ASN A 231 -3.28 -4.23 31.92
CA ASN A 231 -3.47 -4.15 33.38
C ASN A 231 -2.60 -3.05 33.99
N CYS A 232 -2.53 -1.90 33.30
CA CYS A 232 -1.82 -0.71 33.80
C CYS A 232 -2.76 0.51 33.82
N VAL A 233 -3.97 0.36 34.36
CA VAL A 233 -4.79 1.49 34.84
C VAL A 233 -5.44 1.10 36.17
N ASP A 234 -4.61 0.78 37.17
CA ASP A 234 -5.05 0.89 38.56
C ASP A 234 -4.89 2.36 38.98
N GLY A 235 -5.88 3.17 38.60
CA GLY A 235 -5.87 4.61 38.88
C GLY A 235 -7.15 5.31 38.46
N ALA A 236 -8.11 5.34 39.38
CA ALA A 236 -9.36 6.11 39.38
C ALA A 236 -10.48 5.62 38.43
N SER A 237 -11.26 4.67 38.95
CA SER A 237 -12.68 4.53 38.59
C SER A 237 -13.44 5.83 38.92
N LEU A 238 -13.68 6.66 37.91
CA LEU A 238 -14.72 7.69 37.95
C LEU A 238 -15.99 7.10 37.32
N PRO A 239 -17.15 7.12 38.02
CA PRO A 239 -18.38 6.55 37.49
C PRO A 239 -19.04 7.50 36.50
N GLY A 240 -19.35 6.98 35.33
CA GLY A 240 -20.31 7.57 34.40
C GLY A 240 -19.71 8.50 33.35
N GLN A 241 -19.38 7.93 32.18
CA GLN A 241 -19.69 8.48 30.87
C GLN A 241 -19.39 7.41 29.81
N GLU A 242 -20.42 6.65 29.46
CA GLU A 242 -20.47 5.92 28.19
C GLU A 242 -20.71 6.95 27.09
N GLU A 243 -19.65 7.37 26.38
CA GLU A 243 -19.79 7.89 25.03
C GLU A 243 -18.79 7.20 24.10
N ASN A 244 -19.38 6.39 23.22
CA ASN A 244 -18.75 5.61 22.17
C ASN A 244 -17.90 6.51 21.26
N THR A 245 -16.58 6.49 21.46
CA THR A 245 -15.62 6.78 20.40
C THR A 245 -15.03 5.44 19.97
N GLU A 246 -15.67 4.78 19.00
CA GLU A 246 -15.08 3.65 18.27
C GLU A 246 -13.90 4.18 17.44
N CYS A 247 -12.75 4.34 18.10
CA CYS A 247 -11.48 4.31 17.41
C CYS A 247 -11.29 2.86 16.96
N ASN A 248 -11.40 2.60 15.66
CA ASN A 248 -11.26 1.25 15.11
C ASN A 248 -9.79 0.80 15.26
N VAL A 249 -9.48 0.21 16.42
CA VAL A 249 -8.17 -0.36 16.79
C VAL A 249 -7.74 -1.47 15.80
N ALA A 250 -8.67 -1.97 14.99
CA ALA A 250 -8.46 -2.99 13.97
C ALA A 250 -7.41 -2.62 12.90
N ASP A 251 -7.24 -1.34 12.56
CA ASP A 251 -6.30 -0.94 11.50
C ASP A 251 -4.85 -0.81 11.97
N ILE A 252 -4.61 -0.77 13.30
CA ILE A 252 -3.26 -0.80 13.88
C ILE A 252 -2.72 -2.25 13.91
N LEU A 253 -3.60 -3.25 13.86
CA LEU A 253 -3.27 -4.68 13.96
C LEU A 253 -2.74 -5.33 12.67
N ALA A 254 -2.52 -4.58 11.58
CA ALA A 254 -2.09 -5.15 10.31
C ALA A 254 -0.57 -5.15 10.06
N ASN A 255 0.23 -4.56 10.95
CA ASN A 255 1.68 -4.55 10.88
C ASN A 255 2.25 -5.19 12.14
N ASN A 256 2.70 -6.43 11.99
CA ASN A 256 3.03 -7.37 13.06
C ASN A 256 4.53 -7.29 13.39
N CYS A 257 4.87 -6.91 14.61
CA CYS A 257 6.24 -6.79 15.14
C CYS A 257 6.24 -7.34 16.58
N MET A 258 7.12 -8.27 16.95
CA MET A 258 7.34 -8.74 18.34
C MET A 258 8.43 -7.92 19.05
N VAL A 259 8.06 -6.98 19.91
CA VAL A 259 9.08 -6.25 20.69
C VAL A 259 9.55 -7.14 21.84
N ASP A 260 10.81 -7.55 21.86
CA ASP A 260 11.46 -8.24 22.98
C ASP A 260 12.30 -7.28 23.86
N GLU A 261 12.83 -7.76 24.99
CA GLU A 261 13.69 -6.93 25.87
C GLU A 261 14.96 -6.49 25.14
N ASP A 262 15.48 -7.29 24.21
CA ASP A 262 16.65 -6.94 23.40
C ASP A 262 16.33 -5.76 22.43
N ASP A 263 15.11 -5.71 21.87
CA ASP A 263 14.62 -4.56 21.09
C ASP A 263 14.54 -3.26 21.93
N LEU A 264 14.22 -3.37 23.22
CA LEU A 264 14.15 -2.23 24.15
C LEU A 264 15.54 -1.77 24.63
N ASP A 265 16.47 -2.70 24.80
CA ASP A 265 17.86 -2.42 25.17
C ASP A 265 18.64 -1.75 24.03
N GLU A 266 18.34 -2.08 22.76
CA GLU A 266 18.96 -1.37 21.62
C GLU A 266 18.47 0.09 21.49
N ILE A 267 17.21 0.35 21.86
CA ILE A 267 16.63 1.70 22.01
C ILE A 267 17.24 2.40 23.23
N SER A 268 17.70 1.66 24.24
CA SER A 268 18.05 2.22 25.52
C SER A 268 19.28 3.12 25.47
N ASP A 269 20.29 2.71 24.72
CA ASP A 269 21.57 3.42 24.67
C ASP A 269 21.55 4.64 23.75
N THR A 270 20.63 4.68 22.77
CA THR A 270 20.60 5.74 21.75
C THR A 270 19.42 6.69 21.88
N MET A 271 18.24 6.22 22.28
CA MET A 271 16.99 7.00 22.27
C MET A 271 16.47 7.40 23.64
N TRP A 272 16.71 6.65 24.72
CA TRP A 272 16.25 7.07 26.05
C TRP A 272 16.64 8.50 26.40
N PRO A 273 17.88 8.98 26.17
CA PRO A 273 18.23 10.38 26.46
C PRO A 273 17.34 11.39 25.73
N LEU A 274 16.97 11.09 24.47
CA LEU A 274 16.14 11.96 23.63
C LEU A 274 14.66 11.88 24.03
N LEU A 275 14.15 10.68 24.29
CA LEU A 275 12.77 10.44 24.74
C LEU A 275 12.53 11.02 26.14
N THR A 276 13.48 10.84 27.06
CA THR A 276 13.46 11.46 28.40
C THR A 276 13.49 12.98 28.29
N TYR A 277 14.26 13.57 27.37
CA TYR A 277 14.24 15.02 27.15
C TYR A 277 12.88 15.51 26.63
N ILE A 278 12.30 14.85 25.63
CA ILE A 278 10.99 15.19 25.06
C ILE A 278 9.87 14.99 26.11
N GLY A 279 9.89 13.86 26.83
CA GLY A 279 8.98 13.54 27.92
C GLY A 279 9.05 14.57 29.04
N GLY A 280 10.26 14.97 29.43
CA GLY A 280 10.50 16.01 30.42
C GLY A 280 10.00 17.40 29.98
N TYR A 281 10.15 17.75 28.70
CA TYR A 281 9.58 18.99 28.15
C TYR A 281 8.05 18.96 28.15
N CYS A 282 7.44 17.85 27.71
CA CYS A 282 5.99 17.66 27.74
C CYS A 282 5.44 17.74 29.17
N SER A 283 6.07 17.03 30.12
CA SER A 283 5.73 17.09 31.54
C SER A 283 5.86 18.51 32.09
N HIS A 284 6.93 19.25 31.75
CA HIS A 284 7.09 20.65 32.13
C HIS A 284 5.97 21.56 31.59
N GLN A 285 5.55 21.39 30.34
CA GLN A 285 4.47 22.21 29.75
C GLN A 285 3.10 21.89 30.35
N ILE A 286 2.83 20.62 30.65
CA ILE A 286 1.57 20.18 31.26
C ILE A 286 1.51 20.62 32.74
N THR A 287 2.62 20.48 33.47
CA THR A 287 2.70 20.89 34.89
C THR A 287 2.53 22.39 35.11
N LYS A 288 2.81 23.25 34.11
CA LYS A 288 2.45 24.69 34.16
C LYS A 288 0.94 24.94 34.22
N LYS A 289 0.14 24.00 33.70
CA LYS A 289 -1.32 24.13 33.58
C LYS A 289 -2.07 23.31 34.61
N LEU A 290 -1.44 22.28 35.19
CA LEU A 290 -2.03 21.44 36.22
C LEU A 290 -2.01 22.12 37.59
N LYS A 291 -3.13 22.00 38.32
CA LYS A 291 -3.28 22.48 39.71
C LYS A 291 -3.25 21.34 40.74
N CYS A 292 -3.34 20.09 40.31
CA CYS A 292 -3.35 18.91 41.19
C CYS A 292 -1.92 18.45 41.48
N ASN A 293 -1.52 18.49 42.75
CA ASN A 293 -0.17 18.07 43.17
C ASN A 293 0.11 16.59 42.90
N TYR A 294 -0.89 15.71 43.08
CA TYR A 294 -0.74 14.29 42.78
C TYR A 294 -0.46 14.04 41.29
N CYS A 295 -1.21 14.68 40.39
CA CYS A 295 -0.98 14.56 38.94
C CYS A 295 0.39 15.12 38.53
N VAL A 296 0.85 16.18 39.21
CA VAL A 296 2.16 16.78 38.99
C VAL A 296 3.29 15.87 39.46
N GLU A 297 3.11 15.11 40.54
CA GLU A 297 4.11 14.12 40.99
C GLU A 297 4.08 12.85 40.14
N PHE A 298 2.89 12.35 39.78
CA PHE A 298 2.74 11.20 38.89
C PHE A 298 3.42 11.42 37.53
N LEU A 299 3.28 12.61 36.95
CA LEU A 299 3.93 12.99 35.68
C LEU A 299 5.44 13.21 35.78
N LYS A 300 6.02 13.26 36.98
CA LYS A 300 7.46 13.51 37.16
C LYS A 300 8.29 12.23 37.23
N GLY A 301 7.67 11.05 37.38
CA GLY A 301 8.40 9.79 37.50
C GLY A 301 9.38 9.75 38.68
N SER A 302 9.95 8.57 38.94
CA SER A 302 11.04 8.40 39.90
C SER A 302 12.37 8.43 39.15
N ASN A 303 13.04 9.60 39.16
CA ASN A 303 14.43 9.86 38.70
C ASN A 303 15.06 8.79 37.79
N SER A 304 14.93 8.96 36.46
CA SER A 304 15.77 8.28 35.49
C SER A 304 17.14 8.97 35.35
N GLU A 305 18.18 8.20 35.00
CA GLU A 305 19.57 8.61 35.04
C GLU A 305 19.88 9.88 34.21
N ASN A 306 20.69 10.76 34.80
CA ASN A 306 21.04 12.07 34.26
C ASN A 306 22.03 11.91 33.10
N THR A 307 21.53 11.67 31.90
CA THR A 307 22.37 11.45 30.70
C THR A 307 23.03 12.75 30.24
N ARG A 308 24.28 12.66 29.73
CA ARG A 308 25.11 13.83 29.30
C ARG A 308 24.39 14.77 28.33
N LEU A 309 23.48 14.24 27.51
CA LEU A 309 22.72 15.00 26.52
C LEU A 309 21.69 15.94 27.18
N ILE A 310 21.02 15.48 28.25
CA ILE A 310 20.06 16.26 29.02
C ILE A 310 20.79 17.38 29.77
N ALA A 311 21.91 17.05 30.41
CA ALA A 311 22.73 18.03 31.13
C ALA A 311 23.32 19.12 30.21
N ALA A 312 23.67 18.80 28.96
CA ALA A 312 24.18 19.77 27.99
C ALA A 312 23.09 20.61 27.31
N SER A 313 21.85 20.10 27.26
CA SER A 313 20.73 20.72 26.53
C SER A 313 19.75 21.46 27.45
N ASP A 314 19.77 21.16 28.76
CA ASP A 314 18.94 21.83 29.74
C ASP A 314 19.44 23.26 30.00
N ARG A 315 18.50 24.20 30.07
CA ARG A 315 18.72 25.61 30.40
C ARG A 315 18.08 25.96 31.75
N GLY A 316 17.95 24.96 32.63
CA GLY A 316 17.40 25.10 33.99
C GLY A 316 15.88 24.95 34.07
N GLY A 317 15.27 24.19 33.15
CA GLY A 317 13.80 24.09 33.07
C GLY A 317 13.26 22.70 32.77
N VAL A 318 14.06 21.79 32.20
CA VAL A 318 13.60 20.44 31.85
C VAL A 318 13.54 19.60 33.12
N LYS A 319 12.35 19.08 33.45
CA LYS A 319 12.17 18.16 34.57
C LYS A 319 12.35 16.74 34.03
N ILE A 320 13.33 16.02 34.56
CA ILE A 320 13.64 14.64 34.14
C ILE A 320 12.51 13.73 34.61
N THR A 321 11.97 12.92 33.71
CA THR A 321 10.90 11.94 33.96
C THR A 321 11.41 10.53 33.78
#